data_AF-B9SNZ8-F1
#
_entry.id   AF-B9SNZ8-F1
#
_cell.length_a   1.000
_cell.length_b   1.000
_cell.length_c   1.000
_cell.angle_alpha   90.00
_cell.angle_beta   90.00
_cell.angle_gamma   90.00
#
_symmetry.space_group_name_H-M   'P 1'
#
loop_
_entity.id
_entity.type
_entity.pdbx_description
1 polymer ?
#
loop_
_entity_poly.entity_id
_entity_poly.type
_entity_poly.pdbx_seq_one_letter_code
_entity_poly.pdbx_strand_id
1 'polypeptide(L)'
;MEDPQDREEYSLVVRKPCFGLPTGCPICLPVYMYLKLARFPFHLDFNSTYPDSDQIPYVESGTYVAYNNENGGVIQRLKDDGIINLDTELCSVPEWISMEAMISSWLVDAITYELWLGSDGSSAFKIYYSDLPWLIGKALFYKQVDTVKRRLGITKENAERREEEIYQRVKIAYGALSTRLGEQEFLFDDKASSLDAFLLGHVLFTVQALPLLQPSVGSDFELKIN
;
A
#
# COMPACT_ATOMS: atom_id res chain seq x y z
N MET A 1 -22.78 39.94 3.83
CA MET A 1 -21.90 39.21 4.74
C MET A 1 -22.05 37.76 4.35
N GLU A 2 -21.19 37.32 3.43
CA GLU A 2 -21.02 35.90 3.19
C GLU A 2 -20.30 35.34 4.41
N ASP A 3 -20.88 34.29 5.00
CA ASP A 3 -20.28 33.47 6.04
C ASP A 3 -18.91 32.99 5.53
N PRO A 4 -17.84 32.96 6.35
CA PRO A 4 -16.58 32.41 5.90
C PRO A 4 -16.82 30.93 5.65
N GLN A 5 -17.03 30.60 4.38
CA GLN A 5 -17.07 29.27 3.80
C GLN A 5 -16.33 28.28 4.70
N ASP A 6 -17.10 27.46 5.44
CA ASP A 6 -16.59 26.25 6.10
C ASP A 6 -15.83 25.51 5.01
N ARG A 7 -14.51 25.65 4.99
CA ARG A 7 -13.68 24.82 4.14
C ARG A 7 -13.78 23.46 4.78
N GLU A 8 -14.58 22.59 4.18
CA GLU A 8 -14.69 21.19 4.55
C GLU A 8 -13.28 20.63 4.78
N GLU A 9 -12.93 20.44 6.05
CA GLU A 9 -11.62 19.92 6.46
C GLU A 9 -11.64 18.41 6.20
N TYR A 10 -10.66 17.93 5.44
CA TYR A 10 -10.55 16.51 5.13
C TYR A 10 -9.69 15.80 6.17
N SER A 11 -10.15 14.66 6.65
CA SER A 11 -9.37 13.74 7.47
C SER A 11 -9.03 12.48 6.70
N LEU A 12 -7.75 12.10 6.67
CA LEU A 12 -7.29 10.80 6.24
C LEU A 12 -7.16 9.90 7.47
N VAL A 13 -8.03 8.91 7.57
CA VAL A 13 -8.01 7.93 8.65
C VAL A 13 -7.24 6.68 8.21
N VAL A 14 -6.16 6.38 8.94
CA VAL A 14 -5.24 5.27 8.64
C VAL A 14 -5.00 4.41 9.88
N ARG A 15 -4.20 3.35 9.72
CA ARG A 15 -3.64 2.63 10.86
C ARG A 15 -2.49 3.41 11.48
N LYS A 16 -2.20 3.13 12.75
CA LYS A 16 -1.19 3.83 13.54
C LYS A 16 0.20 3.89 12.87
N PRO A 17 1.02 4.90 13.21
CA PRO A 17 2.42 4.95 12.80
C PRO A 17 3.18 3.72 13.29
N CYS A 18 4.06 3.18 12.45
CA CYS A 18 4.97 2.10 12.83
C CYS A 18 6.22 2.15 11.97
N PHE A 19 7.34 1.61 12.47
CA PHE A 19 8.62 1.53 11.76
C PHE A 19 9.20 2.88 11.31
N GLY A 20 8.79 3.99 11.93
CA GLY A 20 9.20 5.34 11.51
C GLY A 20 8.36 5.92 10.37
N LEU A 21 7.34 5.20 9.91
CA LEU A 21 6.41 5.64 8.86
C LEU A 21 5.18 6.36 9.46
N PRO A 22 4.57 7.30 8.72
CA PRO A 22 3.35 8.01 9.15
C PRO A 22 2.17 7.06 9.38
N THR A 23 2.18 5.90 8.73
CA THR A 23 1.35 4.75 9.02
C THR A 23 2.16 3.49 8.79
N GLY A 24 2.04 2.51 9.69
CA GLY A 24 2.66 1.21 9.54
C GLY A 24 1.99 0.32 8.49
N CYS A 25 0.89 0.74 7.89
CA CYS A 25 0.07 -0.10 7.06
C CYS A 25 0.37 0.11 5.57
N PRO A 26 0.77 -0.94 4.83
CA PRO A 26 1.17 -0.79 3.43
C PRO A 26 0.03 -0.37 2.50
N ILE A 27 -1.23 -0.68 2.84
CA ILE A 27 -2.39 -0.20 2.07
C ILE A 27 -2.74 1.26 2.37
N CYS A 28 -2.34 1.77 3.54
CA CYS A 28 -2.59 3.17 3.94
C CYS A 28 -1.55 4.13 3.35
N LEU A 29 -0.30 3.67 3.20
CA LEU A 29 0.80 4.52 2.75
C LEU A 29 0.59 5.15 1.37
N PRO A 30 0.12 4.43 0.33
CA PRO A 30 -0.14 5.04 -0.97
C PRO A 30 -1.14 6.20 -0.90
N VAL A 31 -2.21 6.08 -0.11
CA VAL A 31 -3.20 7.15 0.05
C VAL A 31 -2.59 8.37 0.73
N TYR A 32 -1.80 8.16 1.79
CA TYR A 32 -1.04 9.23 2.43
C TYR A 32 -0.10 9.94 1.45
N MET A 33 0.68 9.18 0.68
CA MET A 33 1.62 9.73 -0.29
C MET A 33 0.89 10.47 -1.41
N TYR A 34 -0.24 9.96 -1.88
CA TYR A 34 -1.04 10.58 -2.92
C TYR A 34 -1.51 11.97 -2.52
N LEU A 35 -2.10 12.11 -1.33
CA LEU A 35 -2.54 13.42 -0.81
C LEU A 35 -1.35 14.38 -0.61
N LYS A 36 -0.18 13.87 -0.18
CA LYS A 36 1.03 14.70 -0.03
C LYS A 36 1.62 15.17 -1.36
N LEU A 37 1.75 14.27 -2.34
CA LEU A 37 2.24 14.59 -3.67
C LEU A 37 1.33 15.62 -4.36
N ALA A 38 0.04 15.48 -4.15
CA ALA A 38 -0.95 16.42 -4.66
C ALA A 38 -1.08 17.73 -3.87
N ARG A 39 -0.30 17.89 -2.79
CA ARG A 39 -0.33 19.04 -1.87
C ARG A 39 -1.74 19.33 -1.33
N PHE A 40 -2.55 18.29 -1.17
CA PHE A 40 -3.89 18.40 -0.63
C PHE A 40 -3.84 18.62 0.89
N PRO A 41 -4.56 19.60 1.44
CA PRO A 41 -4.64 19.79 2.88
C PRO A 41 -5.50 18.70 3.51
N PHE A 42 -4.97 18.01 4.53
CA PHE A 42 -5.72 17.02 5.30
C PHE A 42 -5.17 16.89 6.72
N HIS A 43 -6.03 16.47 7.65
CA HIS A 43 -5.67 15.99 8.97
C HIS A 43 -5.41 14.49 8.94
N LEU A 44 -4.36 14.03 9.63
CA LEU A 44 -4.05 12.61 9.72
C LEU A 44 -4.59 12.05 11.02
N ASP A 45 -5.53 11.12 10.92
CA ASP A 45 -6.20 10.48 12.05
C ASP A 45 -5.98 8.97 12.05
N PHE A 46 -6.23 8.33 13.19
CA PHE A 46 -5.95 6.91 13.39
C PHE A 46 -7.15 6.15 13.93
N ASN A 47 -7.51 5.06 13.28
CA ASN A 47 -8.50 4.12 13.80
C ASN A 47 -7.80 2.90 14.41
N SER A 48 -8.01 2.69 15.71
CA SER A 48 -7.51 1.51 16.45
C SER A 48 -8.63 0.61 16.95
N THR A 49 -9.88 0.98 16.68
CA THR A 49 -11.06 0.28 17.20
C THR A 49 -11.37 -0.97 16.37
N TYR A 50 -11.21 -0.88 15.06
CA TYR A 50 -11.51 -1.96 14.11
C TYR A 50 -10.30 -2.29 13.25
N PRO A 51 -9.28 -2.95 13.83
CA PRO A 51 -8.03 -3.21 13.13
C PRO A 51 -8.15 -4.13 11.92
N ASP A 52 -9.17 -4.99 11.88
CA ASP A 52 -9.48 -5.88 10.75
C ASP A 52 -10.45 -5.26 9.74
N SER A 53 -10.88 -4.00 9.93
CA SER A 53 -11.75 -3.31 8.98
C SER A 53 -11.04 -3.10 7.64
N ASP A 54 -11.71 -3.55 6.57
CA ASP A 54 -11.32 -3.39 5.17
C ASP A 54 -11.61 -1.98 4.62
N GLN A 55 -12.38 -1.18 5.37
CA GLN A 55 -12.70 0.21 5.06
C GLN A 55 -11.50 1.15 5.22
N ILE A 56 -10.47 0.76 5.99
CA ILE A 56 -9.28 1.58 6.25
C ILE A 56 -8.20 1.28 5.18
N PRO A 57 -7.56 2.30 4.57
CA PRO A 57 -7.71 3.73 4.83
C PRO A 57 -9.04 4.31 4.32
N TYR A 58 -9.49 5.43 4.89
CA TYR A 58 -10.58 6.21 4.31
C TYR A 58 -10.34 7.70 4.46
N VAL A 59 -10.97 8.47 3.59
CA VAL A 59 -10.98 9.94 3.67
C VAL A 59 -12.39 10.40 3.98
N GLU A 60 -12.54 11.29 4.95
CA GLU A 60 -13.83 11.84 5.34
C GLU A 60 -13.81 13.37 5.41
N SER A 61 -14.95 13.99 5.14
CA SER A 61 -15.18 15.42 5.38
C SER A 61 -16.68 15.71 5.48
N GLY A 62 -17.14 16.23 6.62
CA GLY A 62 -18.57 16.44 6.85
C GLY A 62 -19.38 15.14 6.69
N THR A 63 -20.23 15.08 5.66
CA THR A 63 -21.00 13.87 5.31
C THR A 63 -20.35 13.00 4.22
N TYR A 64 -19.25 13.46 3.64
CA TYR A 64 -18.50 12.73 2.62
C TYR A 64 -17.58 11.69 3.27
N VAL A 65 -17.58 10.47 2.72
CA VAL A 65 -16.60 9.44 3.07
C VAL A 65 -16.23 8.63 1.82
N ALA A 66 -14.94 8.38 1.63
CA ALA A 66 -14.39 7.49 0.61
C ALA A 66 -13.66 6.33 1.27
N TYR A 67 -14.19 5.11 1.15
CA TYR A 67 -13.66 3.93 1.82
C TYR A 67 -12.68 3.14 0.93
N ASN A 68 -11.72 2.46 1.55
CA ASN A 68 -10.79 1.59 0.81
C ASN A 68 -11.46 0.37 0.17
N ASN A 69 -12.57 -0.13 0.71
CA ASN A 69 -13.29 -1.29 0.18
C ASN A 69 -14.29 -0.95 -0.95
N GLU A 70 -14.35 0.32 -1.37
CA GLU A 70 -15.11 0.75 -2.55
C GLU A 70 -14.32 0.49 -3.85
N ASN A 71 -15.01 0.52 -4.99
CA ASN A 71 -14.43 0.15 -6.28
C ASN A 71 -13.25 1.07 -6.64
N GLY A 72 -12.03 0.51 -6.67
CA GLY A 72 -10.78 1.27 -6.90
C GLY A 72 -10.17 1.94 -5.67
N GLY A 73 -10.81 1.82 -4.50
CA GLY A 73 -10.36 2.37 -3.22
C GLY A 73 -10.39 3.89 -3.15
N VAL A 74 -9.79 4.43 -2.09
CA VAL A 74 -9.86 5.87 -1.74
C VAL A 74 -9.35 6.77 -2.87
N ILE A 75 -8.20 6.43 -3.48
CA ILE A 75 -7.60 7.25 -4.53
C ILE A 75 -8.52 7.34 -5.75
N GLN A 76 -9.12 6.23 -6.18
CA GLN A 76 -10.04 6.25 -7.32
C GLN A 76 -11.31 7.04 -6.98
N ARG A 77 -11.85 6.84 -5.79
CA ARG A 77 -13.05 7.57 -5.33
C ARG A 77 -12.84 9.08 -5.33
N LEU A 78 -11.70 9.56 -4.83
CA LEU A 78 -11.34 10.98 -4.84
C LEU A 78 -11.22 11.56 -6.27
N LYS A 79 -10.74 10.77 -7.23
CA LYS A 79 -10.69 11.16 -8.64
C LYS A 79 -12.09 11.24 -9.24
N ASP A 80 -12.90 10.21 -9.03
CA ASP A 80 -14.25 10.09 -9.59
C ASP A 80 -15.17 11.22 -9.08
N ASP A 81 -15.02 11.60 -7.82
CA ASP A 81 -15.79 12.68 -7.20
C ASP A 81 -15.21 14.08 -7.51
N GLY A 82 -14.17 14.17 -8.34
CA GLY A 82 -13.60 15.43 -8.80
C GLY A 82 -12.88 16.25 -7.72
N ILE A 83 -12.53 15.62 -6.59
CA ILE A 83 -11.87 16.28 -5.46
C ILE A 83 -10.40 16.50 -5.80
N ILE A 84 -9.72 15.45 -6.28
CA ILE A 84 -8.31 15.52 -6.64
C ILE A 84 -7.93 14.43 -7.64
N ASN A 85 -7.21 14.81 -8.71
CA ASN A 85 -6.79 13.87 -9.74
C ASN A 85 -5.42 14.21 -10.33
N LEU A 86 -4.38 13.48 -9.89
CA LEU A 86 -3.02 13.57 -10.44
C LEU A 86 -2.85 12.89 -11.81
N ASP A 87 -3.82 12.10 -12.29
CA ASP A 87 -3.66 11.23 -13.46
C ASP A 87 -4.41 11.72 -14.70
N THR A 88 -4.91 12.97 -14.68
CA THR A 88 -5.82 13.53 -15.71
C THR A 88 -5.31 13.35 -17.15
N GLU A 89 -3.99 13.34 -17.38
CA GLU A 89 -3.36 13.19 -18.71
C GLU A 89 -2.79 11.78 -18.97
N LEU A 90 -2.85 10.88 -17.97
CA LEU A 90 -2.15 9.60 -17.98
C LEU A 90 -3.06 8.38 -18.14
N CYS A 91 -4.34 8.48 -17.77
CA CYS A 91 -5.26 7.32 -17.73
C CYS A 91 -5.46 6.60 -19.09
N SER A 92 -5.12 7.23 -20.21
CA SER A 92 -5.18 6.62 -21.55
C SER A 92 -3.83 6.09 -22.07
N VAL A 93 -2.75 6.27 -21.33
CA VAL A 93 -1.40 5.86 -21.74
C VAL A 93 -1.23 4.35 -21.48
N PRO A 94 -1.00 3.50 -22.50
CA PRO A 94 -0.92 2.05 -22.32
C PRO A 94 0.16 1.61 -21.33
N GLU A 95 1.30 2.28 -21.32
CA GLU A 95 2.39 2.02 -20.38
C GLU A 95 1.98 2.34 -18.93
N TRP A 96 1.22 3.41 -18.72
CA TRP A 96 0.68 3.79 -17.41
C TRP A 96 -0.27 2.70 -16.89
N ILE A 97 -1.23 2.27 -17.72
CA ILE A 97 -2.19 1.21 -17.37
C ILE A 97 -1.44 -0.10 -17.02
N SER A 98 -0.41 -0.43 -17.79
CA SER A 98 0.38 -1.64 -17.55
C SER A 98 1.15 -1.58 -16.24
N MET A 99 1.72 -0.42 -15.89
CA MET A 99 2.43 -0.21 -14.63
C MET A 99 1.47 -0.15 -13.43
N GLU A 100 0.31 0.45 -13.60
CA GLU A 100 -0.77 0.44 -12.59
C GLU A 100 -1.18 -0.99 -12.26
N ALA A 101 -1.48 -1.80 -13.28
CA ALA A 101 -1.84 -3.20 -13.10
C ALA A 101 -0.72 -3.99 -12.42
N MET A 102 0.53 -3.74 -12.80
CA MET A 102 1.71 -4.38 -12.23
C MET A 102 1.90 -4.06 -10.75
N ILE A 103 1.81 -2.78 -10.36
CA ILE A 103 1.93 -2.37 -8.96
C ILE A 103 0.75 -2.91 -8.14
N SER A 104 -0.48 -2.67 -8.61
CA SER A 104 -1.72 -3.01 -7.91
C SER A 104 -1.96 -4.53 -7.80
N SER A 105 -1.27 -5.34 -8.61
CA SER A 105 -1.30 -6.80 -8.49
C SER A 105 0.00 -7.35 -7.92
N TRP A 106 1.11 -7.29 -8.64
CA TRP A 106 2.33 -8.04 -8.30
C TRP A 106 2.99 -7.50 -7.04
N LEU A 107 3.15 -6.19 -6.94
CA LEU A 107 3.80 -5.58 -5.78
C LEU A 107 2.90 -5.64 -4.54
N VAL A 108 1.60 -5.37 -4.69
CA VAL A 108 0.64 -5.52 -3.59
C VAL A 108 0.58 -6.96 -3.09
N ASP A 109 0.56 -7.96 -3.99
CA ASP A 109 0.57 -9.38 -3.62
C ASP A 109 1.85 -9.76 -2.87
N ALA A 110 3.00 -9.23 -3.30
CA ALA A 110 4.28 -9.49 -2.65
C ALA A 110 4.35 -8.93 -1.22
N ILE A 111 3.97 -7.67 -1.00
CA ILE A 111 3.90 -7.13 0.36
C ILE A 111 2.88 -7.91 1.20
N THR A 112 1.74 -8.30 0.61
CA THR A 112 0.72 -9.08 1.32
C THR A 112 1.31 -10.44 1.72
N TYR A 113 2.03 -11.12 0.82
CA TYR A 113 2.71 -12.36 1.10
C TYR A 113 3.73 -12.20 2.22
N GLU A 114 4.66 -11.26 2.10
CA GLU A 114 5.71 -11.01 3.08
C GLU A 114 5.15 -10.72 4.48
N LEU A 115 4.16 -9.83 4.53
CA LEU A 115 3.59 -9.36 5.77
C LEU A 115 2.89 -10.48 6.55
N TRP A 116 2.21 -11.39 5.86
CA TRP A 116 1.34 -12.39 6.50
C TRP A 116 1.90 -13.81 6.48
N LEU A 117 2.75 -14.16 5.52
CA LEU A 117 3.22 -15.53 5.27
C LEU A 117 4.75 -15.65 5.21
N GLY A 118 5.45 -14.69 4.60
CA GLY A 118 6.90 -14.74 4.39
C GLY A 118 7.73 -14.38 5.64
N SER A 119 7.17 -13.54 6.51
CA SER A 119 7.80 -13.15 7.79
C SER A 119 7.27 -13.97 8.98
N ASP A 120 7.89 -13.78 10.15
CA ASP A 120 7.42 -14.34 11.42
C ASP A 120 6.08 -13.75 11.91
N GLY A 121 5.49 -12.83 11.13
CA GLY A 121 4.22 -12.16 11.44
C GLY A 121 4.34 -11.06 12.49
N SER A 122 5.53 -10.78 13.01
CA SER A 122 5.74 -9.75 14.03
C SER A 122 5.36 -8.36 13.51
N SER A 123 5.72 -8.04 12.27
CA SER A 123 5.35 -6.77 11.64
C SER A 123 3.84 -6.63 11.48
N ALA A 124 3.17 -7.66 10.95
CA ALA A 124 1.71 -7.67 10.85
C ALA A 124 1.03 -7.53 12.21
N PHE A 125 1.50 -8.28 13.22
CA PHE A 125 0.93 -8.19 14.56
C PHE A 125 1.12 -6.79 15.14
N LYS A 126 2.28 -6.18 14.96
CA LYS A 126 2.57 -4.83 15.44
C LYS A 126 1.69 -3.77 14.78
N ILE A 127 1.45 -3.87 13.48
CA ILE A 127 0.63 -2.91 12.71
C ILE A 127 -0.85 -3.06 13.04
N TYR A 128 -1.36 -4.29 13.07
CA TYR A 128 -2.81 -4.54 13.10
C TYR A 128 -3.31 -4.86 14.51
N TYR A 129 -2.54 -5.53 15.36
CA TYR A 129 -3.09 -6.17 16.57
C TYR A 129 -2.40 -5.78 17.87
N SER A 130 -1.48 -4.81 17.85
CA SER A 130 -0.71 -4.38 19.03
C SER A 130 -1.58 -3.79 20.14
N ASP A 131 -2.74 -3.22 19.81
CA ASP A 131 -3.69 -2.66 20.77
C ASP A 131 -4.72 -3.68 21.30
N LEU A 132 -4.70 -4.91 20.80
CA LEU A 132 -5.68 -5.94 21.17
C LEU A 132 -5.16 -6.88 22.27
N PRO A 133 -6.06 -7.45 23.10
CA PRO A 133 -5.72 -8.60 23.92
C PRO A 133 -5.13 -9.74 23.07
N TRP A 134 -4.04 -10.34 23.55
CA TRP A 134 -3.20 -11.25 22.77
C TRP A 134 -3.97 -12.42 22.11
N LEU A 135 -4.99 -12.96 22.78
CA LEU A 135 -5.85 -14.03 22.25
C LEU A 135 -6.65 -13.59 21.03
N ILE A 136 -7.25 -12.40 21.11
CA ILE A 136 -8.08 -11.82 20.04
C ILE A 136 -7.18 -11.49 18.85
N GLY A 137 -6.05 -10.83 19.08
CA GLY A 137 -5.07 -10.53 18.05
C GLY A 137 -4.57 -11.78 17.32
N LYS A 138 -4.28 -12.85 18.06
CA LYS A 138 -3.83 -14.13 17.48
C LYS A 138 -4.90 -14.80 16.62
N ALA A 139 -6.17 -14.77 17.06
CA ALA A 139 -7.28 -15.31 16.28
C ALA A 139 -7.50 -14.55 14.96
N LEU A 140 -7.49 -13.21 15.02
CA LEU A 140 -7.59 -12.36 13.83
C LEU A 140 -6.40 -12.54 12.89
N PHE A 141 -5.19 -12.68 13.43
CA PHE A 141 -4.00 -12.98 12.64
C PHE A 141 -4.14 -14.28 11.83
N TYR A 142 -4.56 -15.39 12.45
CA TYR A 142 -4.76 -16.65 11.71
C TYR A 142 -5.87 -16.55 10.66
N LYS A 143 -6.98 -15.88 10.97
CA LYS A 143 -8.04 -15.60 9.99
C LYS A 143 -7.51 -14.86 8.77
N GLN A 144 -6.62 -13.89 8.99
CA GLN A 144 -6.02 -13.12 7.91
C GLN A 144 -5.00 -13.95 7.11
N VAL A 145 -4.16 -14.75 7.77
CA VAL A 145 -3.26 -15.72 7.14
C VAL A 145 -4.01 -16.65 6.19
N ASP A 146 -5.14 -17.22 6.64
CA ASP A 146 -5.95 -18.12 5.81
C ASP A 146 -6.63 -17.38 4.65
N THR A 147 -6.98 -16.12 4.83
CA THR A 147 -7.53 -15.27 3.77
C THR A 147 -6.47 -14.96 2.70
N VAL A 148 -5.25 -14.62 3.12
CA VAL A 148 -4.13 -14.36 2.21
C VAL A 148 -3.73 -15.62 1.44
N LYS A 149 -3.65 -16.78 2.09
CA LYS A 149 -3.38 -18.06 1.41
C LYS A 149 -4.40 -18.34 0.30
N ARG A 150 -5.69 -18.18 0.60
CA ARG A 150 -6.76 -18.38 -0.40
C ARG A 150 -6.66 -17.36 -1.53
N ARG A 151 -6.46 -16.08 -1.24
CA ARG A 151 -6.31 -15.01 -2.25
C ARG A 151 -5.13 -15.26 -3.18
N LEU A 152 -3.99 -15.70 -2.64
CA LEU A 152 -2.76 -15.96 -3.39
C LEU A 152 -2.70 -17.38 -3.98
N GLY A 153 -3.72 -18.22 -3.77
CA GLY A 153 -3.75 -19.59 -4.27
C GLY A 153 -2.65 -20.50 -3.69
N ILE A 154 -2.21 -20.21 -2.47
CA ILE A 154 -1.14 -20.95 -1.78
C ILE A 154 -1.73 -22.13 -1.02
N THR A 155 -1.25 -23.32 -1.35
CA THR A 155 -1.53 -24.58 -0.66
C THR A 155 -0.23 -25.18 -0.14
N LYS A 156 -0.31 -26.26 0.64
CA LYS A 156 0.90 -26.92 1.16
C LYS A 156 1.76 -27.49 0.04
N GLU A 157 1.12 -27.96 -1.03
CA GLU A 157 1.76 -28.64 -2.15
C GLU A 157 2.43 -27.67 -3.13
N ASN A 158 2.04 -26.39 -3.13
CA ASN A 158 2.53 -25.41 -4.11
C ASN A 158 3.26 -24.21 -3.48
N ALA A 159 3.42 -24.17 -2.16
CA ALA A 159 3.91 -23.01 -1.42
C ALA A 159 5.23 -22.45 -1.99
N GLU A 160 6.25 -23.30 -2.13
CA GLU A 160 7.57 -22.92 -2.64
C GLU A 160 7.49 -22.34 -4.06
N ARG A 161 6.76 -23.02 -4.97
CA ARG A 161 6.56 -22.54 -6.34
C ARG A 161 5.84 -21.19 -6.37
N ARG A 162 4.81 -21.00 -5.54
CA ARG A 162 4.05 -19.74 -5.49
C ARG A 162 4.88 -18.59 -4.95
N GLU A 163 5.70 -18.87 -3.94
CA GLU A 163 6.68 -17.93 -3.40
C GLU A 163 7.68 -17.48 -4.47
N GLU A 164 8.28 -18.43 -5.20
CA GLU A 164 9.18 -18.13 -6.31
C GLU A 164 8.51 -17.28 -7.40
N GLU A 165 7.26 -17.58 -7.76
CA GLU A 165 6.48 -16.81 -8.73
C GLU A 165 6.22 -15.37 -8.25
N ILE A 166 5.93 -15.17 -6.97
CA ILE A 166 5.73 -13.84 -6.37
C ILE A 166 7.03 -13.03 -6.46
N TYR A 167 8.16 -13.60 -6.04
CA TYR A 167 9.43 -12.89 -6.08
C TYR A 167 9.92 -12.63 -7.50
N GLN A 168 9.70 -13.57 -8.44
CA GLN A 168 10.05 -13.35 -9.84
C GLN A 168 9.25 -12.18 -10.44
N ARG A 169 7.96 -12.06 -10.12
CA ARG A 169 7.13 -10.91 -10.53
C ARG A 169 7.63 -9.61 -9.93
N VAL A 170 8.03 -9.61 -8.66
CA VAL A 170 8.64 -8.44 -8.01
C VAL A 170 9.91 -8.00 -8.71
N LYS A 171 10.81 -8.95 -9.05
CA LYS A 171 12.04 -8.65 -9.78
C LYS A 171 11.75 -8.00 -11.14
N ILE A 172 10.79 -8.54 -11.89
CA ILE A 172 10.37 -7.96 -13.17
C ILE A 172 9.78 -6.57 -12.96
N ALA A 173 8.91 -6.40 -11.95
CA ALA A 173 8.24 -5.14 -11.68
C ALA A 173 9.23 -4.03 -11.31
N TYR A 174 10.13 -4.29 -10.36
CA TYR A 174 11.16 -3.32 -10.00
C TYR A 174 12.11 -3.03 -11.15
N GLY A 175 12.46 -4.03 -11.96
CA GLY A 175 13.26 -3.80 -13.17
C GLY A 175 12.57 -2.84 -14.15
N ALA A 176 11.27 -3.07 -14.42
CA ALA A 176 10.48 -2.22 -15.32
C ALA A 176 10.27 -0.80 -14.76
N LEU A 177 9.93 -0.68 -13.48
CA LEU A 177 9.69 0.59 -12.80
C LEU A 177 10.98 1.41 -12.66
N SER A 178 12.09 0.77 -12.31
CA SER A 178 13.41 1.41 -12.24
C SER A 178 13.86 1.89 -13.62
N THR A 179 13.70 1.06 -14.66
CA THR A 179 14.01 1.46 -16.04
C THR A 179 13.17 2.65 -16.49
N ARG A 180 11.89 2.68 -16.10
CA ARG A 180 10.99 3.79 -16.43
C ARG A 180 11.37 5.08 -15.71
N LEU A 181 11.66 4.99 -14.41
CA LEU A 181 12.03 6.13 -13.59
C LEU A 181 13.36 6.73 -14.07
N GLY A 182 14.37 5.89 -14.31
CA GLY A 182 15.69 6.34 -14.72
C GLY A 182 16.24 7.40 -13.76
N GLU A 183 16.62 8.56 -14.31
CA GLU A 183 17.09 9.72 -13.54
C GLU A 183 15.98 10.76 -13.27
N GLN A 184 14.72 10.43 -13.59
CA GLN A 184 13.57 11.32 -13.38
C GLN A 184 13.11 11.30 -11.93
N GLU A 185 12.43 12.36 -11.50
CA GLU A 185 11.82 12.44 -10.17
C GLU A 185 10.54 11.59 -10.07
N PHE A 186 9.80 11.45 -11.18
CA PHE A 186 8.53 10.72 -11.26
C PHE A 186 8.50 9.76 -12.45
N LEU A 187 7.63 8.75 -12.38
CA LEU A 187 7.47 7.73 -13.41
C LEU A 187 6.95 8.28 -14.74
N PHE A 188 6.18 9.35 -14.72
CA PHE A 188 5.60 9.96 -15.92
C PHE A 188 5.73 11.48 -15.84
N ASP A 189 6.46 12.05 -16.80
CA ASP A 189 6.70 13.50 -16.93
C ASP A 189 7.29 14.15 -15.67
N ASP A 190 7.26 15.48 -15.60
CA ASP A 190 7.82 16.26 -14.49
C ASP A 190 6.85 16.40 -13.30
N LYS A 191 5.77 15.60 -13.25
CA LYS A 191 4.71 15.71 -12.23
C LYS A 191 4.39 14.36 -11.61
N ALA A 192 4.19 14.37 -10.30
CA ALA A 192 3.75 13.19 -9.58
C ALA A 192 2.38 12.68 -10.04
N SER A 193 2.25 11.37 -10.12
CA SER A 193 1.01 10.63 -10.42
C SER A 193 0.59 9.74 -9.24
N SER A 194 -0.55 9.07 -9.35
CA SER A 194 -0.92 8.04 -8.38
C SER A 194 0.03 6.84 -8.38
N LEU A 195 0.68 6.51 -9.51
CA LEU A 195 1.67 5.44 -9.57
C LEU A 195 2.90 5.74 -8.72
N ASP A 196 3.34 7.00 -8.70
CA ASP A 196 4.43 7.44 -7.84
C ASP A 196 4.06 7.29 -6.36
N ALA A 197 2.81 7.59 -6.00
CA ALA A 197 2.31 7.39 -4.64
C ALA A 197 2.31 5.91 -4.23
N PHE A 198 1.83 5.02 -5.12
CA PHE A 198 1.84 3.57 -4.86
C PHE A 198 3.26 3.01 -4.79
N LEU A 199 4.13 3.39 -5.73
CA LEU A 199 5.52 2.94 -5.75
C LEU A 199 6.28 3.41 -4.51
N LEU A 200 6.17 4.70 -4.16
CA LEU A 200 6.84 5.26 -2.98
C LEU A 200 6.33 4.63 -1.70
N GLY A 201 5.00 4.45 -1.56
CA GLY A 201 4.40 3.77 -0.42
C GLY A 201 4.91 2.33 -0.27
N HIS A 202 4.99 1.60 -1.38
CA HIS A 202 5.50 0.23 -1.43
C HIS A 202 6.98 0.15 -1.05
N VAL A 203 7.84 1.00 -1.64
CA VAL A 203 9.30 1.02 -1.37
C VAL A 203 9.58 1.41 0.08
N LEU A 204 8.94 2.47 0.60
CA LEU A 204 9.12 2.91 1.98
C LEU A 204 8.71 1.84 2.99
N PHE A 205 7.59 1.16 2.75
CA PHE A 205 7.17 0.05 3.60
C PHE A 205 8.19 -1.08 3.57
N THR A 206 8.62 -1.49 2.37
CA THR A 206 9.56 -2.59 2.18
C THR A 206 10.88 -2.32 2.90
N VAL A 207 11.46 -1.13 2.73
CA VAL A 207 12.74 -0.76 3.33
C VAL A 207 12.66 -0.62 4.86
N GLN A 208 11.56 -0.07 5.39
CA GLN A 208 11.47 0.22 6.84
C GLN A 208 10.83 -0.89 7.67
N ALA A 209 9.84 -1.61 7.13
CA ALA A 209 9.03 -2.58 7.88
C ALA A 209 9.37 -4.05 7.57
N LEU A 210 10.05 -4.30 6.44
CA LEU A 210 10.51 -5.63 6.04
C LEU A 210 12.04 -5.70 5.88
N PRO A 211 12.85 -5.28 6.88
CA PRO A 211 14.30 -5.35 6.81
C PRO A 211 14.87 -6.78 6.72
N LEU A 212 14.04 -7.82 6.65
CA LEU A 212 14.47 -9.16 6.21
C LEU A 212 14.97 -9.18 4.75
N LEU A 213 14.74 -8.11 3.98
CA LEU A 213 15.39 -7.86 2.69
C LEU A 213 16.75 -7.14 2.81
N GLN A 214 17.27 -6.96 4.03
CA GLN A 214 18.67 -6.62 4.29
C GLN A 214 19.43 -7.82 4.89
N PRO A 215 20.70 -8.02 4.53
CA PRO A 215 21.32 -9.33 4.51
C PRO A 215 21.64 -9.84 5.91
N SER A 216 20.85 -10.79 6.39
CA SER A 216 21.31 -11.83 7.31
C SER A 216 21.29 -13.23 6.68
N VAL A 217 21.36 -13.29 5.34
CA VAL A 217 21.94 -14.40 4.58
C VAL A 217 22.82 -13.76 3.52
N GLY A 218 24.06 -13.45 3.90
CA GLY A 218 25.10 -13.08 2.95
C GLY A 218 25.34 -14.25 2.01
N SER A 219 24.82 -14.14 0.78
CA SER A 219 25.31 -14.74 -0.48
C SER A 219 24.21 -15.03 -1.51
N ASP A 220 22.92 -15.08 -1.15
CA ASP A 220 21.90 -15.64 -2.07
C ASP A 220 20.99 -14.65 -2.81
N PHE A 221 20.95 -13.36 -2.45
CA PHE A 221 20.12 -12.39 -3.19
C PHE A 221 20.86 -11.69 -4.33
N GLU A 222 22.17 -11.41 -4.18
CA GLU A 222 23.00 -10.90 -5.29
C GLU A 222 23.21 -11.95 -6.39
N LEU A 223 23.15 -13.25 -6.06
CA LEU A 223 23.20 -14.33 -7.04
C LEU A 223 21.88 -14.55 -7.80
N LYS A 224 20.77 -13.92 -7.38
CA LYS A 224 19.46 -14.05 -8.04
C LYS A 224 19.08 -12.81 -8.86
N ILE A 225 19.86 -11.74 -8.86
CA ILE A 225 19.63 -10.52 -9.67
C ILE A 225 20.73 -10.27 -10.72
N ASN A 226 21.63 -11.23 -10.94
CA ASN A 226 22.44 -11.33 -12.17
C ASN A 226 22.03 -12.55 -12.99
#